data_AF-A0A829GH46-F1
#
_entry.id   AF-A0A829GH46-F1
#
_cell.length_a   1.000
_cell.length_b   1.000
_cell.length_c   1.000
_cell.angle_alpha   90.00
_cell.angle_beta   90.00
_cell.angle_gamma   90.00
#
_symmetry.space_group_name_H-M   'P 1'
#
loop_
_entity.id
_entity.type
_entity.pdbx_description
1 polymer ?
#
loop_
_entity_poly.entity_id
_entity_poly.type
_entity_poly.pdbx_seq_one_letter_code
_entity_poly.pdbx_strand_id
1 'polypeptide(L)'
;MHNQEMKHLMRGAWILSLSSLIAKILSAVYRVPFQNMVGDTGFYAYQQIYPIYGLGMTFALSGFPVYISKLVAEADSDEAKLTVAHQSRVILTWISWALFLGLQIFGGVIAQAMADPELLPLIQTVAFMFLTMPLLATGRGYFQGTFDMAKTATSQVVEQVVRVAVILLAAWW
;
A
#
# COMPACT_ATOMS: atom_id res chain seq x y z
N MET A 1 -31.33 17.42 -2.89
CA MET A 1 -30.50 16.45 -2.15
C MET A 1 -29.50 15.74 -3.07
N HIS A 2 -29.93 15.11 -4.17
CA HIS A 2 -29.03 14.40 -5.12
C HIS A 2 -27.83 15.23 -5.63
N ASN A 3 -28.00 16.52 -5.89
CA ASN A 3 -26.92 17.41 -6.38
C ASN A 3 -25.86 17.76 -5.30
N GLN A 4 -26.21 17.71 -4.01
CA GLN A 4 -25.26 18.01 -2.93
C GLN A 4 -24.40 16.79 -2.58
N GLU A 5 -24.98 15.59 -2.55
CA GLU A 5 -24.24 14.33 -2.40
C GLU A 5 -23.29 14.11 -3.57
N MET A 6 -23.75 14.35 -4.80
CA MET A 6 -22.91 14.26 -5.99
C MET A 6 -21.74 15.24 -5.95
N LYS A 7 -21.96 16.48 -5.50
CA LYS A 7 -20.86 17.45 -5.28
C LYS A 7 -19.87 16.99 -4.21
N HIS A 8 -20.35 16.41 -3.11
CA HIS A 8 -19.49 15.88 -2.04
C HIS A 8 -18.64 14.69 -2.54
N LEU A 9 -19.25 13.76 -3.27
CA LEU A 9 -18.59 12.63 -3.91
C LEU A 9 -17.53 13.08 -4.91
N MET A 10 -17.88 14.00 -5.81
CA MET A 10 -16.95 14.55 -6.80
C MET A 10 -15.76 15.23 -6.13
N ARG A 11 -16.00 16.05 -5.09
CA ARG A 11 -14.92 16.69 -4.33
C ARG A 11 -14.00 15.66 -3.67
N GLY A 12 -14.58 14.63 -3.05
CA GLY A 12 -13.83 13.53 -2.46
C GLY A 12 -12.96 12.81 -3.48
N ALA A 13 -13.54 12.44 -4.62
CA ALA A 13 -12.83 11.80 -5.72
C ALA A 13 -11.68 12.66 -6.25
N TRP A 14 -11.89 13.97 -6.45
CA TRP A 14 -10.84 14.90 -6.86
C TRP A 14 -9.66 14.94 -5.89
N ILE A 15 -9.93 14.98 -4.58
CA ILE A 15 -8.88 15.00 -3.54
C ILE A 15 -8.07 13.69 -3.54
N LEU A 16 -8.75 12.55 -3.66
CA LEU A 16 -8.11 11.23 -3.79
C LEU A 16 -7.24 11.13 -5.04
N SER A 17 -7.76 11.58 -6.19
CA SER A 17 -7.04 11.57 -7.47
C SER A 17 -5.79 12.44 -7.40
N LEU A 18 -5.90 13.66 -6.86
CA LEU A 18 -4.76 14.57 -6.71
C LEU A 18 -3.70 13.98 -5.76
N SER A 19 -4.12 13.43 -4.63
CA SER A 19 -3.22 12.78 -3.67
C SER A 19 -2.52 11.56 -4.27
N SER A 20 -3.21 10.82 -5.15
CA SER A 20 -2.66 9.69 -5.91
C SER A 20 -1.66 10.12 -6.96
N LEU A 21 -1.93 11.24 -7.63
CA LEU A 21 -0.99 11.83 -8.56
C LEU A 21 0.29 12.28 -7.85
N ILE A 22 0.16 13.00 -6.72
CA ILE A 22 1.31 13.41 -5.90
C ILE A 22 2.12 12.20 -5.46
N ALA A 23 1.47 11.15 -4.96
CA ALA A 23 2.17 9.95 -4.51
C ALA A 23 2.92 9.25 -5.66
N LYS A 24 2.32 9.19 -6.86
CA LYS A 24 2.95 8.64 -8.06
C LYS A 24 4.13 9.48 -8.55
N ILE A 25 4.01 10.81 -8.54
CA ILE A 25 5.10 11.72 -8.90
C ILE A 25 6.27 11.52 -7.93
N LEU A 26 6.02 11.55 -6.62
CA LEU A 26 7.04 11.28 -5.61
C LEU A 26 7.70 9.91 -5.87
N SER A 27 6.89 8.88 -6.18
CA SER A 27 7.38 7.52 -6.47
C SER A 27 8.29 7.42 -7.70
N ALA A 28 8.08 8.28 -8.69
CA ALA A 28 8.90 8.35 -9.89
C ALA A 28 10.17 9.17 -9.63
N VAL A 29 10.01 10.34 -8.99
CA VAL A 29 11.09 11.31 -8.79
C VAL A 29 12.18 10.77 -7.88
N TYR A 30 11.85 10.02 -6.81
CA TYR A 30 12.90 9.53 -5.89
C TYR A 30 13.86 8.53 -6.52
N ARG A 31 13.47 7.87 -7.62
CA ARG A 31 14.31 6.82 -8.24
C ARG A 31 15.61 7.38 -8.81
N VAL A 32 15.58 8.61 -9.33
CA VAL A 32 16.76 9.28 -9.90
C VAL A 32 17.83 9.55 -8.83
N PRO A 33 17.56 10.27 -7.72
CA PRO A 33 18.56 10.44 -6.66
C PRO A 33 18.93 9.11 -6.02
N PHE A 34 17.98 8.18 -5.84
CA PHE A 34 18.29 6.85 -5.30
C PHE A 34 19.32 6.11 -6.15
N GLN A 35 19.12 6.01 -7.48
CA GLN A 35 20.10 5.37 -8.38
C GLN A 35 21.46 6.06 -8.33
N ASN A 36 21.50 7.40 -8.28
CA ASN A 36 22.75 8.15 -8.17
C ASN A 36 23.51 7.86 -6.88
N MET A 37 22.81 7.45 -5.81
CA MET A 37 23.41 7.14 -4.51
C MET A 37 23.89 5.68 -4.43
N VAL A 38 23.08 4.73 -4.89
CA VAL A 38 23.38 3.29 -4.76
C VAL A 38 24.11 2.67 -5.97
N GLY A 39 24.23 3.43 -7.06
CA GLY A 39 24.81 2.95 -8.33
C GLY A 39 23.96 1.88 -9.02
N ASP A 40 24.49 1.30 -10.10
CA ASP A 40 23.73 0.37 -10.95
C ASP A 40 23.43 -0.96 -10.25
N THR A 41 24.36 -1.47 -9.43
CA THR A 41 24.16 -2.73 -8.70
C THR A 41 23.06 -2.62 -7.64
N GLY A 42 23.08 -1.55 -6.84
CA GLY A 42 22.02 -1.32 -5.84
C GLY A 42 20.67 -1.05 -6.50
N PHE A 43 20.67 -0.34 -7.64
CA PHE A 43 19.46 -0.08 -8.39
C PHE A 43 18.89 -1.35 -9.06
N TYR A 44 19.76 -2.24 -9.55
CA TYR A 44 19.36 -3.56 -10.06
C TYR A 44 18.62 -4.36 -8.98
N ALA A 45 19.21 -4.49 -7.78
CA ALA A 45 18.59 -5.22 -6.68
C ALA A 45 17.21 -4.64 -6.31
N TYR A 46 17.11 -3.30 -6.26
CA TYR A 46 15.84 -2.59 -6.07
C TYR A 46 14.81 -2.89 -7.17
N GLN A 47 15.23 -2.93 -8.44
CA GLN A 47 14.34 -3.24 -9.56
C GLN A 47 13.84 -4.68 -9.53
N GLN A 48 14.69 -5.64 -9.15
CA GLN A 48 14.30 -7.05 -9.07
C GLN A 48 13.23 -7.29 -8.01
N ILE A 49 13.31 -6.61 -6.87
CA ILE A 49 12.33 -6.78 -5.79
C ILE A 49 11.04 -5.96 -6.02
N TYR A 50 11.10 -4.90 -6.84
CA TYR A 50 10.00 -3.97 -7.04
C TYR A 50 8.69 -4.61 -7.51
N PRO A 51 8.64 -5.64 -8.37
CA PRO A 51 7.40 -6.32 -8.74
C PRO A 51 6.65 -6.94 -7.55
N ILE A 52 7.36 -7.61 -6.63
CA ILE A 52 6.77 -8.23 -5.43
C ILE A 52 6.21 -7.15 -4.53
N TYR A 53 7.02 -6.13 -4.25
CA TYR A 53 6.61 -4.95 -3.50
C TYR A 53 5.39 -4.25 -4.13
N GLY A 54 5.43 -4.02 -5.44
CA GLY A 54 4.41 -3.30 -6.19
C GLY A 54 3.05 -3.99 -6.17
N LEU A 55 3.05 -5.32 -6.28
CA LEU A 55 1.82 -6.12 -6.11
C LEU A 55 1.25 -5.98 -4.71
N GLY A 56 2.09 -6.16 -3.68
CA GLY A 56 1.67 -5.99 -2.28
C GLY A 56 1.09 -4.60 -2.00
N MET A 57 1.77 -3.56 -2.47
CA MET A 57 1.31 -2.17 -2.33
C MET A 57 -0.01 -1.92 -3.08
N THR A 58 -0.17 -2.47 -4.28
CA THR A 58 -1.40 -2.29 -5.08
C THR A 58 -2.61 -2.83 -4.33
N PHE A 59 -2.48 -4.03 -3.74
CA PHE A 59 -3.53 -4.60 -2.92
C PHE A 59 -3.76 -3.80 -1.63
N ALA A 60 -2.69 -3.44 -0.92
CA ALA A 60 -2.78 -2.75 0.37
C ALA A 60 -3.39 -1.34 0.27
N LEU A 61 -3.08 -0.59 -0.79
CA LEU A 61 -3.46 0.82 -0.90
C LEU A 61 -4.66 1.10 -1.78
N SER A 62 -4.95 0.23 -2.76
CA SER A 62 -5.99 0.48 -3.75
C SER A 62 -6.97 -0.69 -3.90
N GLY A 63 -6.50 -1.93 -3.88
CA GLY A 63 -7.36 -3.10 -4.08
C GLY A 63 -8.34 -3.32 -2.92
N PHE A 64 -7.81 -3.67 -1.76
CA PHE A 64 -8.64 -3.99 -0.59
C PHE A 64 -9.39 -2.78 -0.01
N PRO A 65 -8.81 -1.57 0.09
CA PRO A 65 -9.55 -0.39 0.54
C PRO A 65 -10.86 -0.15 -0.23
N VAL A 66 -10.82 -0.26 -1.56
CA VAL A 66 -11.99 -0.01 -2.41
C VAL A 66 -13.07 -1.08 -2.22
N TYR A 67 -12.67 -2.34 -2.05
CA TYR A 67 -13.61 -3.40 -1.73
C TYR A 67 -14.26 -3.19 -0.36
N ILE A 68 -13.45 -2.88 0.66
CA ILE A 68 -13.94 -2.64 2.03
C ILE A 68 -14.82 -1.40 2.08
N SER A 69 -14.48 -0.33 1.33
CA SER A 69 -15.28 0.88 1.31
C SER A 69 -16.70 0.63 0.79
N LYS A 70 -16.84 -0.29 -0.17
CA LYS A 70 -18.15 -0.71 -0.65
C LYS A 70 -18.95 -1.40 0.46
N LEU A 71 -18.35 -2.39 1.13
CA LEU A 71 -19.01 -3.10 2.23
C LEU A 71 -19.40 -2.16 3.39
N VAL A 72 -18.54 -1.19 3.70
CA VAL A 72 -18.82 -0.18 4.74
C VAL A 72 -19.92 0.79 4.29
N ALA A 73 -19.96 1.20 3.02
CA ALA A 73 -21.01 2.08 2.51
C ALA A 73 -22.39 1.39 2.45
N GLU A 74 -22.43 0.06 2.31
CA GLU A 74 -23.65 -0.76 2.29
C GLU A 74 -24.20 -1.10 3.69
N ALA A 75 -23.46 -0.82 4.77
CA ALA A 75 -23.88 -1.13 6.13
C ALA A 75 -24.84 -0.08 6.72
N ASP A 76 -25.96 -0.54 7.29
CA ASP A 76 -27.10 0.30 7.70
C ASP A 76 -26.87 1.16 8.96
N SER A 77 -25.90 0.81 9.81
CA SER A 77 -25.59 1.52 11.05
C SER A 77 -24.09 1.72 11.24
N ASP A 78 -23.70 2.69 12.06
CA ASP A 78 -22.28 2.93 12.34
C ASP A 78 -21.62 1.75 13.09
N GLU A 79 -22.39 1.02 13.90
CA GLU A 79 -21.97 -0.24 14.53
C GLU A 79 -21.73 -1.34 13.49
N ALA A 80 -22.61 -1.46 12.50
CA ALA A 80 -22.46 -2.40 11.40
C ALA A 80 -21.23 -2.07 10.54
N LYS A 81 -21.00 -0.78 10.25
CA LYS A 81 -19.78 -0.30 9.54
C LYS A 81 -18.50 -0.71 10.26
N LEU A 82 -18.44 -0.50 11.58
CA LEU A 82 -17.29 -0.90 12.40
C LEU A 82 -17.12 -2.43 12.43
N THR A 83 -18.23 -3.17 12.50
CA THR A 83 -18.23 -4.64 12.50
C THR A 83 -17.67 -5.18 11.18
N VAL A 84 -18.13 -4.67 10.04
CA VAL A 84 -17.65 -5.03 8.69
C VAL A 84 -16.17 -4.71 8.54
N ALA A 85 -15.74 -3.53 8.97
CA ALA A 85 -14.32 -3.14 8.93
C ALA A 85 -13.45 -4.04 9.82
N HIS A 86 -13.93 -4.41 11.02
CA HIS A 86 -13.25 -5.32 11.92
C HIS A 86 -13.14 -6.73 11.34
N GLN A 87 -14.22 -7.29 10.80
CA GLN A 87 -14.21 -8.60 10.15
C GLN A 87 -13.24 -8.61 8.95
N SER A 88 -13.28 -7.56 8.13
CA SER A 88 -12.33 -7.38 7.02
C SER A 88 -10.89 -7.35 7.51
N ARG A 89 -10.63 -6.70 8.66
CA ARG A 89 -9.29 -6.66 9.28
C ARG A 89 -8.82 -8.02 9.72
N VAL A 90 -9.69 -8.82 10.33
CA VAL A 90 -9.36 -10.18 10.78
C VAL A 90 -9.00 -11.06 9.58
N ILE A 91 -9.82 -11.05 8.53
CA ILE A 91 -9.56 -11.81 7.29
C ILE A 91 -8.23 -11.36 6.66
N LEU A 92 -8.03 -10.06 6.51
CA LEU A 92 -6.79 -9.53 5.94
C LEU A 92 -5.58 -9.84 6.80
N THR A 93 -5.72 -9.94 8.12
CA THR A 93 -4.63 -10.35 9.02
C THR A 93 -4.17 -11.76 8.68
N TRP A 94 -5.09 -12.70 8.50
CA TRP A 94 -4.73 -14.07 8.09
C TRP A 94 -4.09 -14.12 6.71
N ILE A 95 -4.64 -13.40 5.72
CA ILE A 95 -4.06 -13.29 4.38
C ILE A 95 -2.65 -12.70 4.45
N SER A 96 -2.47 -11.65 5.24
CA SER A 96 -1.20 -10.96 5.39
C SER A 96 -0.14 -11.84 6.05
N TRP A 97 -0.51 -12.60 7.07
CA TRP A 97 0.38 -13.60 7.67
C TRP A 97 0.71 -14.74 6.71
N ALA A 98 -0.25 -15.21 5.92
CA ALA A 98 0.00 -16.23 4.90
C ALA A 98 0.97 -15.72 3.82
N LEU A 99 0.81 -14.49 3.34
CA LEU A 99 1.73 -13.86 2.39
C LEU A 99 3.12 -13.64 3.00
N PHE A 100 3.18 -13.13 4.22
CA PHE A 100 4.43 -12.96 4.96
C PHE A 100 5.17 -14.28 5.11
N LEU A 101 4.54 -15.29 5.72
CA LEU A 101 5.13 -16.61 5.92
C LEU A 101 5.47 -17.29 4.60
N GLY A 102 4.61 -17.13 3.58
CA GLY A 102 4.86 -17.62 2.23
C GLY A 102 6.17 -17.08 1.66
N LEU A 103 6.40 -15.77 1.73
CA LEU A 103 7.66 -15.18 1.28
C LEU A 103 8.85 -15.52 2.20
N GLN A 104 8.63 -15.68 3.51
CA GLN A 104 9.69 -16.11 4.42
C GLN A 104 10.19 -17.52 4.10
N ILE A 105 9.26 -18.46 3.85
CA ILE A 105 9.55 -19.88 3.64
C ILE A 105 9.96 -20.15 2.19
N PHE A 106 9.23 -19.61 1.22
CA PHE A 106 9.44 -19.88 -0.21
C PHE A 106 10.33 -18.82 -0.91
N GLY A 107 10.84 -17.83 -0.18
CA GLY A 107 11.70 -16.77 -0.73
C GLY A 107 12.92 -17.32 -1.48
N GLY A 108 13.49 -18.44 -1.04
CA GLY A 108 14.65 -19.05 -1.70
C GLY A 108 14.29 -19.65 -3.06
N VAL A 109 13.10 -20.25 -3.18
CA VAL A 109 12.59 -20.78 -4.45
C VAL A 109 12.32 -19.63 -5.42
N ILE A 110 11.78 -18.51 -4.93
CA ILE A 110 11.54 -17.31 -5.74
C ILE A 110 12.87 -16.73 -6.22
N ALA A 111 13.86 -16.57 -5.33
CA ALA A 111 15.20 -16.07 -5.69
C ALA A 111 15.87 -16.94 -6.77
N GLN A 112 15.78 -18.26 -6.63
CA GLN A 112 16.28 -19.20 -7.65
C GLN A 112 15.52 -19.09 -8.98
N ALA A 113 14.19 -18.94 -8.94
CA ALA A 113 13.39 -18.73 -10.15
C ALA A 113 13.70 -17.40 -10.85
N MET A 114 14.21 -16.41 -10.10
CA MET A 114 14.73 -15.15 -10.62
C MET A 114 16.17 -15.26 -11.16
N ALA A 115 16.76 -16.47 -11.12
CA ALA A 115 18.16 -16.74 -11.45
C ALA A 115 19.18 -15.93 -10.62
N ASP A 116 18.78 -15.47 -9.42
CA ASP A 116 19.63 -14.71 -8.51
C ASP A 116 19.32 -15.08 -7.05
N PRO A 117 20.02 -16.10 -6.49
CA PRO A 117 19.86 -16.52 -5.10
C PRO A 117 20.21 -15.43 -4.06
N GLU A 118 21.00 -14.42 -4.43
CA GLU A 118 21.40 -13.34 -3.52
C GLU A 118 20.24 -12.39 -3.19
N LEU A 119 19.11 -12.49 -3.93
CA LEU A 119 17.88 -11.74 -3.65
C LEU A 119 17.08 -12.27 -2.46
N LEU A 120 17.40 -13.44 -1.91
CA LEU A 120 16.67 -14.04 -0.80
C LEU A 120 16.46 -13.07 0.39
N PRO A 121 17.51 -12.38 0.91
CA PRO A 121 17.34 -11.46 2.03
C PRO A 121 16.42 -10.29 1.69
N LEU A 122 16.42 -9.83 0.43
CA LEU A 122 15.55 -8.74 -0.03
C LEU A 122 14.09 -9.20 -0.13
N ILE A 123 13.83 -10.43 -0.61
CA ILE A 123 12.50 -11.04 -0.64
C ILE A 123 11.95 -11.23 0.78
N GLN A 124 12.77 -11.70 1.71
CA GLN A 124 12.35 -11.85 3.10
C GLN A 124 12.13 -10.49 3.78
N THR A 125 12.94 -9.48 3.46
CA THR A 125 12.77 -8.12 4.00
C THR A 125 11.50 -7.46 3.48
N VAL A 126 11.21 -7.57 2.18
CA VAL A 126 10.01 -6.96 1.61
C VAL A 126 8.73 -7.57 2.19
N ALA A 127 8.76 -8.85 2.56
CA ALA A 127 7.61 -9.55 3.11
C ALA A 127 7.03 -8.87 4.37
N PHE A 128 7.85 -8.19 5.17
CA PHE A 128 7.40 -7.47 6.36
C PHE A 128 6.34 -6.40 6.07
N MET A 129 6.31 -5.87 4.84
CA MET A 129 5.27 -4.91 4.44
C MET A 129 3.86 -5.47 4.61
N PHE A 130 3.67 -6.77 4.38
CA PHE A 130 2.36 -7.42 4.45
C PHE A 130 1.80 -7.36 5.87
N LEU A 131 2.62 -7.35 6.92
CA LEU A 131 2.13 -7.27 8.30
C LEU A 131 1.41 -5.94 8.59
N THR A 132 1.75 -4.87 7.87
CA THR A 132 1.09 -3.56 8.02
C THR A 132 -0.16 -3.41 7.16
N MET A 133 -0.35 -4.30 6.18
CA MET A 133 -1.42 -4.25 5.20
C MET A 133 -2.84 -4.26 5.79
N PRO A 134 -3.18 -5.08 6.81
CA PRO A 134 -4.54 -5.10 7.35
C PRO A 134 -4.95 -3.75 7.93
N LEU A 135 -4.01 -3.05 8.58
CA LEU A 135 -4.24 -1.73 9.20
C LEU A 135 -4.49 -0.66 8.13
N LEU A 136 -3.60 -0.59 7.13
CA LEU A 136 -3.70 0.39 6.05
C LEU A 136 -4.95 0.17 5.20
N ALA A 137 -5.20 -1.09 4.83
CA ALA A 137 -6.29 -1.43 3.92
C ALA A 137 -7.66 -1.15 4.55
N THR A 138 -7.85 -1.58 5.80
CA THR A 138 -9.14 -1.40 6.50
C THR A 138 -9.37 0.02 6.97
N GLY A 139 -8.34 0.71 7.46
CA GLY A 139 -8.46 2.11 7.86
C GLY A 139 -8.88 3.00 6.68
N ARG A 140 -8.18 2.88 5.54
CA ARG A 140 -8.54 3.62 4.32
C ARG A 140 -9.89 3.18 3.76
N GLY A 141 -10.20 1.88 3.78
CA GLY A 141 -11.50 1.37 3.33
C GLY A 141 -12.65 1.92 4.15
N TYR A 142 -12.52 1.98 5.47
CA TYR A 142 -13.53 2.56 6.37
C TYR A 142 -13.75 4.05 6.10
N PHE A 143 -12.67 4.84 6.00
CA PHE A 143 -12.79 6.28 5.71
C PHE A 143 -13.35 6.54 4.31
N GLN A 144 -12.98 5.73 3.32
CA GLN A 144 -13.59 5.82 1.98
C GLN A 144 -15.09 5.47 2.00
N GLY A 145 -15.49 4.41 2.72
CA GLY A 145 -16.89 3.98 2.81
C GLY A 145 -17.79 4.93 3.61
N THR A 146 -17.20 5.73 4.50
CA THR A 146 -17.88 6.81 5.23
C THR A 146 -17.75 8.17 4.56
N PHE A 147 -17.21 8.21 3.33
CA PHE A 147 -16.99 9.41 2.51
C PHE A 147 -16.00 10.45 3.10
N ASP A 148 -15.17 10.05 4.06
CA ASP A 148 -14.07 10.86 4.60
C ASP A 148 -12.79 10.68 3.76
N MET A 149 -12.82 11.28 2.57
CA MET A 149 -11.72 11.17 1.62
C MET A 149 -10.48 11.96 2.04
N ALA A 150 -10.62 12.94 2.94
CA ALA A 150 -9.53 13.76 3.42
C ALA A 150 -8.54 12.94 4.28
N LYS A 151 -9.05 12.08 5.17
CA LYS A 151 -8.20 11.18 5.98
C LYS A 151 -7.44 10.18 5.10
N THR A 152 -8.11 9.61 4.10
CA THR A 152 -7.49 8.67 3.15
C THR A 152 -6.39 9.34 2.34
N ALA A 153 -6.68 10.51 1.76
CA ALA A 153 -5.72 11.31 1.01
C ALA A 153 -4.49 11.68 1.82
N THR A 154 -4.70 12.17 3.05
CA THR A 154 -3.61 12.53 3.97
C THR A 154 -2.76 11.32 4.32
N SER A 155 -3.37 10.19 4.68
CA SER A 155 -2.66 8.93 4.96
C SER A 155 -1.77 8.52 3.78
N GLN A 156 -2.29 8.63 2.55
CA GLN A 156 -1.56 8.25 1.35
C GLN A 156 -0.35 9.15 1.06
N VAL A 157 -0.51 10.47 1.17
CA VAL A 157 0.58 11.42 0.95
C VAL A 157 1.65 11.27 2.03
N VAL A 158 1.24 11.20 3.31
CA VAL A 158 2.15 11.04 4.44
C VAL A 158 2.95 9.74 4.31
N GLU A 159 2.29 8.62 4.03
CA GLU A 159 2.97 7.34 3.83
C GLU A 159 3.99 7.41 2.70
N GLN A 160 3.65 8.06 1.57
CA GLN A 160 4.59 8.20 0.47
C GLN A 160 5.78 9.08 0.82
N VAL A 161 5.57 10.21 1.50
CA VAL A 161 6.64 11.11 1.92
C VAL A 161 7.58 10.39 2.89
N VAL A 162 7.03 9.72 3.91
CA VAL A 162 7.82 8.95 4.88
C VAL A 162 8.61 7.85 4.18
N ARG A 163 7.98 7.10 3.27
CA ARG A 163 8.65 6.04 2.51
C ARG A 163 9.83 6.56 1.68
N VAL A 164 9.62 7.65 0.93
CA VAL A 164 10.69 8.27 0.12
C VAL A 164 11.82 8.76 1.00
N ALA A 165 11.50 9.43 2.12
CA ALA A 165 12.50 9.90 3.06
C ALA A 165 13.31 8.73 3.64
N VAL A 166 12.65 7.65 4.09
CA VAL A 166 13.33 6.47 4.63
C VAL A 166 14.23 5.81 3.58
N ILE A 167 13.76 5.64 2.34
CA ILE A 167 14.57 5.04 1.25
C ILE A 167 15.83 5.87 0.99
N LEU A 168 15.70 7.19 0.85
CA LEU A 168 16.84 8.06 0.54
C LEU A 168 17.81 8.17 1.72
N LEU A 169 17.30 8.24 2.95
CA LEU A 169 18.15 8.26 4.14
C LEU A 169 18.91 6.95 4.33
N ALA A 170 18.26 5.80 4.09
CA ALA A 170 18.91 4.50 4.17
C ALA A 170 19.95 4.28 3.06
N ALA A 171 19.74 4.88 1.88
CA ALA A 171 20.68 4.81 0.76
C ALA A 171 21.89 5.77 0.89
N TRP A 172 21.81 6.75 1.80
CA TRP A 172 22.89 7.72 2.02
C TRP A 172 24.07 7.13 2.80
N TRP A 173 23.81 6.04 3.53
CA TRP A 173 24.79 5.38 4.39
C TRP A 173 25.46 4.19 3.69
#